data_AF-A0A2N2HF03-F1
#
_entry.id   AF-A0A2N2HF03-F1
#
_cell.length_a   1.000
_cell.length_b   1.000
_cell.length_c   1.000
_cell.angle_alpha   90.00
_cell.angle_beta   90.00
_cell.angle_gamma   90.00
#
_symmetry.space_group_name_H-M   'P 1'
#
loop_
_entity.id
_entity.type
_entity.pdbx_description
1 polymer ?
#
loop_
_entity_poly.entity_id
_entity_poly.type
_entity_poly.pdbx_seq_one_letter_code
_entity_poly.pdbx_strand_id
1 'polypeptide(L)' 'ENFREHHQSRFRHRFMRKGAYLNEKLGSPACTGCGRCSMACTADIADPVRVIKTIMEWS' A
#
# COMPACT_ATOMS: atom_id res chain seq x y z
N GLU A 1 -4.65 18.88 -6.09
CA GLU A 1 -4.35 17.46 -6.38
C GLU A 1 -2.84 17.24 -6.19
N ASN A 2 -2.42 16.22 -5.43
CA ASN A 2 -1.02 16.05 -5.03
C ASN A 2 -0.35 15.01 -5.95
N PHE A 3 -0.06 15.42 -7.19
CA PHE A 3 0.69 14.60 -8.14
C PHE A 3 2.15 14.52 -7.66
N ARG A 4 2.57 13.31 -7.31
CA ARG A 4 3.98 13.05 -7.00
C ARG A 4 4.73 12.93 -8.31
N GLU A 5 5.68 13.82 -8.53
CA GLU A 5 6.45 13.97 -9.77
C GLU A 5 7.17 12.66 -10.15
N HIS A 6 7.91 12.08 -9.20
CA HIS A 6 8.69 10.87 -9.45
C HIS A 6 7.91 9.58 -9.21
N HIS A 7 8.18 8.56 -10.03
CA HIS A 7 7.55 7.24 -9.93
C HIS A 7 7.86 6.56 -8.59
N GLN A 8 9.08 6.71 -8.07
CA GLN A 8 9.46 6.13 -6.77
C GLN A 8 8.61 6.72 -5.63
N SER A 9 8.29 8.01 -5.70
CA SER A 9 7.45 8.68 -4.71
C SER A 9 6.00 8.14 -4.73
N ARG A 10 5.46 7.85 -5.92
CA ARG A 10 4.14 7.20 -6.07
C ARG A 10 4.16 5.78 -5.50
N PHE A 11 5.17 4.99 -5.85
CA PHE A 11 5.40 3.64 -5.35
C PHE A 11 5.48 3.63 -3.81
N ARG A 12 6.41 4.40 -3.24
CA ARG A 12 6.61 4.53 -1.79
C ARG A 12 5.32 4.93 -1.08
N HIS A 13 4.61 5.93 -1.59
CA HIS A 13 3.36 6.36 -0.97
C HIS A 13 2.33 5.23 -0.89
N ARG A 14 2.19 4.43 -1.95
CA ARG A 14 1.22 3.34 -2.01
C ARG A 14 1.50 2.26 -0.97
N PHE A 15 2.75 1.84 -0.83
CA PHE A 15 3.16 0.88 0.19
C PHE A 15 3.00 1.45 1.60
N MET A 16 3.57 2.62 1.85
CA MET A 16 3.60 3.21 3.20
C MET A 16 2.21 3.59 3.70
N ARG A 17 1.29 3.99 2.81
CA ARG A 17 -0.10 4.28 3.19
C ARG A 17 -0.79 3.05 3.79
N LYS A 18 -0.46 1.85 3.30
CA LYS A 18 -1.06 0.59 3.73
C LYS A 18 -0.29 -0.14 4.83
N GLY A 19 1.03 0.00 4.85
CA GLY A 19 1.90 -0.69 5.81
C GLY A 19 2.29 0.13 7.04
N ALA A 20 2.14 1.46 7.03
CA ALA A 20 2.62 2.30 8.13
C ALA A 20 1.66 3.46 8.46
N TYR A 21 1.38 4.36 7.52
CA TYR A 21 0.76 5.67 7.80
C TYR A 21 -0.65 5.59 8.38
N LEU A 22 -1.39 4.54 8.03
CA LEU A 22 -2.75 4.34 8.54
C LEU A 22 -2.79 3.45 9.77
N ASN A 23 -1.73 2.71 10.08
CA ASN A 23 -1.74 1.77 11.20
C ASN A 23 -1.85 2.52 12.53
N GLU A 24 -1.12 3.62 12.69
CA GLU A 24 -1.19 4.47 13.88
C GLU A 24 -2.61 5.03 14.11
N LYS A 25 -3.32 5.37 13.03
CA LYS A 25 -4.69 5.90 13.11
C LYS A 25 -5.75 4.83 13.34
N LEU A 26 -5.51 3.60 12.86
CA LEU A 26 -6.48 2.50 12.90
C LEU A 26 -6.23 1.53 14.06
N GLY A 27 -5.10 1.66 14.77
CA GLY A 27 -4.67 0.70 15.79
C GLY A 27 -4.42 -0.73 15.26
N SER A 28 -4.41 -0.90 13.95
CA SER A 28 -4.37 -2.19 13.26
C SER A 28 -3.79 -2.04 11.85
N PRO A 29 -3.29 -3.12 11.22
CA PRO A 29 -2.82 -3.07 9.84
C PRO A 29 -3.90 -2.54 8.89
N ALA A 30 -3.60 -1.49 8.15
CA ALA A 30 -4.54 -0.88 7.20
C ALA A 30 -4.76 -1.70 5.92
N CYS A 31 -3.95 -2.75 5.72
CA CYS A 31 -4.11 -3.72 4.66
C CYS A 31 -4.59 -5.04 5.26
N THR A 32 -5.68 -5.58 4.71
CA THR A 32 -6.24 -6.89 5.09
C THR A 32 -6.08 -7.94 3.98
N GLY A 33 -5.31 -7.64 2.94
CA GLY A 33 -5.12 -8.55 1.80
C GLY A 33 -6.23 -8.52 0.73
N CYS A 34 -7.15 -7.55 0.77
CA CYS A 34 -8.37 -7.55 -0.07
C CYS A 34 -8.19 -7.21 -1.56
N GLY A 35 -7.00 -6.88 -2.06
CA GLY A 35 -6.76 -6.64 -3.50
C GLY A 35 -7.29 -5.33 -4.10
N ARG A 36 -8.23 -4.64 -3.44
CA ARG A 36 -8.95 -3.47 -4.00
C ARG A 36 -8.04 -2.32 -4.45
N CYS A 37 -6.94 -2.09 -3.74
CA CYS A 37 -5.98 -1.08 -4.16
C CYS A 37 -5.31 -1.48 -5.49
N SER A 38 -4.81 -2.72 -5.63
CA SER A 38 -4.18 -3.18 -6.87
C SER A 38 -5.11 -3.06 -8.07
N MET A 39 -6.38 -3.47 -7.95
CA MET A 39 -7.39 -3.29 -9.02
C MET A 39 -7.66 -1.83 -9.40
N ALA A 40 -7.65 -0.91 -8.43
CA ALA A 40 -7.87 0.51 -8.69
C ALA A 40 -6.62 1.23 -9.26
N CYS A 41 -5.50 0.53 -9.42
CA CYS A 41 -4.26 1.13 -9.92
C CYS A 41 -4.26 1.23 -11.44
N THR A 42 -4.67 2.36 -12.00
CA THR A 42 -4.61 2.58 -13.46
C THR A 42 -3.20 2.48 -14.04
N ALA A 43 -2.18 2.85 -13.25
CA ALA A 43 -0.79 2.85 -13.69
C ALA A 43 -0.07 1.50 -13.45
N ASP A 44 -0.72 0.55 -12.78
CA ASP A 44 -0.15 -0.77 -12.43
C ASP A 44 1.29 -0.76 -11.87
N ILE A 45 1.62 0.27 -11.08
CA ILE A 45 3.01 0.49 -10.62
C ILE A 45 3.38 -0.27 -9.35
N ALA A 46 2.39 -0.83 -8.62
CA ALA A 46 2.64 -1.40 -7.30
C ALA A 46 1.52 -2.33 -6.83
N ASP A 47 1.91 -3.49 -6.31
CA ASP A 47 1.03 -4.45 -5.64
C ASP A 47 1.35 -4.56 -4.14
N PRO A 48 0.82 -3.65 -3.30
CA PRO A 48 1.08 -3.69 -1.86
C PRO A 48 0.42 -4.90 -1.18
N VAL A 49 -0.59 -5.51 -1.79
CA VAL A 49 -1.32 -6.64 -1.19
C VAL A 49 -0.43 -7.86 -1.12
N ARG A 50 0.24 -8.21 -2.22
CA ARG A 50 1.18 -9.33 -2.26
C ARG A 50 2.26 -9.18 -1.19
N VAL A 51 2.95 -8.05 -1.15
CA VAL A 51 4.06 -7.83 -0.21
C VAL A 51 3.60 -7.83 1.24
N ILE A 52 2.52 -7.11 1.56
CA ILE A 52 2.03 -7.03 2.94
C ILE A 52 1.51 -8.39 3.41
N LYS A 53 0.82 -9.15 2.54
CA LYS A 53 0.39 -10.52 2.87
C LYS A 53 1.60 -11.40 3.18
N THR A 54 2.65 -11.36 2.36
CA THR A 54 3.89 -12.10 2.64
C THR A 54 4.52 -11.70 3.96
N ILE A 55 4.53 -10.41 4.32
CA ILE A 55 5.07 -9.98 5.62
C ILE A 55 4.20 -10.49 6.78
N MET A 56 2.87 -10.40 6.65
CA MET A 56 1.92 -10.80 7.71
C MET A 56 1.85 -12.32 7.91
N GLU A 57 2.06 -13.11 6.87
CA GLU A 57 2.12 -14.58 6.98
C GLU A 57 3.36 -15.08 7.73
N TRP A 58 4.40 -14.24 7.83
CA TRP A 58 5.66 -14.54 8.50
C TRP A 58 5.77 -13.91 9.91
N SER A 59 4.79 -13.11 10.34
CA SER A 59 4.76 -12.44 11.65
C SER A 59 3.91 -13.20 12.66
#